data_AF-A0A382RYB6-F1
#
_entry.id   AF-A0A382RYB6-F1
#
_cell.length_a   1.000
_cell.length_b   1.000
_cell.length_c   1.000
_cell.angle_alpha   90.00
_cell.angle_beta   90.00
_cell.angle_gamma   90.00
#
_symmetry.space_group_name_H-M   'P 1'
#
loop_
_entity.id
_entity.type
_entity.pdbx_description
1 polymer ?
#
loop_
_entity_poly.entity_id
_entity_poly.type
_entity_poly.pdbx_seq_one_letter_code
_entity_poly.pdbx_strand_id
1 'polypeptide(L)' 'MREVVLDTETTGLSPEEGHRIVEIGCLELI' A
#
# COMPACT_ATOMS: atom_id res chain seq x y z
N MET A 1 -22.37 -2.84 -3.18
CA MET A 1 -21.08 -3.48 -3.51
C MET A 1 -20.06 -2.77 -2.65
N ARG A 2 -19.29 -3.47 -1.81
CA ARG A 2 -18.31 -2.82 -0.92
C ARG A 2 -16.96 -2.83 -1.62
N GLU A 3 -16.29 -1.69 -1.67
CA GLU A 3 -14.98 -1.54 -2.32
C GLU A 3 -13.93 -1.17 -1.28
N VAL A 4 -12.68 -1.53 -1.53
CA VAL A 4 -11.55 -1.18 -0.65
C VAL A 4 -10.46 -0.53 -1.49
N VAL A 5 -10.05 0.67 -1.08
CA VAL A 5 -8.91 1.38 -1.67
C VAL A 5 -7.74 1.27 -0.72
N LEU A 6 -6.60 0.88 -1.27
CA LEU A 6 -5.35 0.75 -0.54
C LEU A 6 -4.35 1.77 -1.04
N ASP A 7 -3.60 2.31 -0.10
CA ASP A 7 -2.42 3.12 -0.33
C ASP A 7 -1.26 2.53 0.48
N THR A 8 -0.07 2.50 -0.10
CA THR A 8 1.09 1.91 0.56
C THR A 8 2.30 2.80 0.38
N GLU A 9 2.99 3.07 1.48
CA GLU A 9 4.27 3.75 1.45
C GLU A 9 5.39 2.74 1.63
N THR A 10 6.47 2.93 0.88
CA THR A 10 7.62 2.02 0.85
C THR A 10 8.91 2.75 1.16
N THR A 11 9.95 2.02 1.57
CA THR A 11 11.30 2.59 1.76
C THR A 11 11.95 3.04 0.43
N GLY A 12 11.35 2.68 -0.71
CA GLY A 12 11.79 2.96 -2.07
C GLY A 12 10.95 2.20 -3.10
N LEU A 13 11.19 2.44 -4.40
CA LEU A 13 10.25 2.03 -5.46
C LEU A 13 10.35 0.55 -5.89
N SER A 14 11.56 0.00 -5.90
CA SER A 14 11.86 -1.31 -6.53
C SER A 14 12.00 -2.45 -5.49
N PRO A 15 11.24 -3.55 -5.59
CA PRO A 15 11.38 -4.70 -4.70
C PRO A 15 12.72 -5.44 -4.83
N GLU A 16 13.28 -5.53 -6.05
CA GLU A 16 14.55 -6.19 -6.31
C GLU A 16 15.76 -5.48 -5.67
N GLU A 17 15.63 -4.19 -5.37
CA GLU A 17 16.58 -3.43 -4.56
C GLU A 17 16.43 -3.68 -3.04
N GLY A 18 15.46 -4.49 -2.63
CA GLY A 18 15.21 -4.86 -1.24
C GLY A 18 14.33 -3.87 -0.46
N HIS A 19 13.67 -2.92 -1.14
CA HIS A 19 12.73 -1.99 -0.51
C HIS A 19 11.52 -2.72 0.05
N ARG A 20 10.97 -2.20 1.16
CA ARG A 20 9.82 -2.81 1.85
C ARG A 20 8.69 -1.80 2.05
N ILE A 21 7.48 -2.32 2.16
CA ILE A 21 6.32 -1.55 2.65
C ILE A 21 6.57 -1.21 4.11
N VAL A 22 6.29 0.04 4.49
CA VAL A 22 6.41 0.54 5.87
C VAL A 22 5.09 1.03 6.42
N GLU A 23 4.13 1.35 5.56
CA GLU A 23 2.79 1.79 5.93
C GLU A 23 1.75 1.22 4.96
N ILE A 24 0.56 0.94 5.48
CA ILE A 24 -0.61 0.59 4.68
C ILE A 24 -1.79 1.42 5.18
N GLY A 25 -2.28 2.30 4.31
CA GLY A 25 -3.56 2.97 4.46
C GLY A 25 -4.67 2.15 3.80
N CYS A 26 -5.84 2.11 4.43
CA CYS A 26 -6.99 1.37 3.92
C CYS A 26 -8.28 2.15 4.19
N LEU A 27 -9.09 2.32 3.14
CA LEU A 27 -10.44 2.88 3.23
C LEU A 27 -11.45 1.92 2.60
N GLU A 28 -12.54 1.70 3.31
CA GLU A 28 -13.71 1.00 2.80
C GLU A 28 -14.70 2.01 2.21
N LEU A 29 -15.12 1.77 0.97
CA LEU A 29 -16.19 2.51 0.30
C LEU A 29 -17.48 1.67 0.34
N ILE A 30 -18.57 2.31 0.75
CA ILE A 30 -19.88 1.69 1.02
C ILE A 30 -20.86 2.03 -0.10
#